data_AF-A0A260M434-F1
#
_entry.id   AF-A0A260M434-F1
#
_cell.length_a   1.000
_cell.length_b   1.000
_cell.length_c   1.000
_cell.angle_alpha   90.00
_cell.angle_beta   90.00
_cell.angle_gamma   90.00
#
_symmetry.space_group_name_H-M   'P 1'
#
loop_
_entity.id
_entity.type
_entity.pdbx_description
1 polymer ?
#
loop_
_entity_poly.entity_id
_entity_poly.type
_entity_poly.pdbx_seq_one_letter_code
_entity_poly.pdbx_strand_id
1 'polypeptide(L)'
;MDMFKRRTAATRSLRYVAPVLAIAALGLSACSNGEVPSDVPGTVPPVWTGEADPSAEAVAGDSPAESSSGDIIEAALRDASGAEVGTVSFMSEGDKLTVTAEVEGMTPGFHGFHVHTVAACEPNSVAPTGGEPGAFLSAGGHLQVDGRTEHPASGDLTSIQVGEDGTGMLVTTTDAITLDDLRADGAGTSVIVHDGADNFANIPPRYTLPDGAAVPDMTTLMTGDAGSRAACAVLQ
;
A
#
# COMPACT_ATOMS: atom_id res chain seq x y z
N MET A 1 70.65 6.49 64.70
CA MET A 1 69.45 5.98 64.00
C MET A 1 69.42 4.49 64.33
N ASP A 2 68.46 3.87 65.00
CA ASP A 2 67.12 4.15 65.54
C ASP A 2 66.96 3.21 66.76
N MET A 3 66.45 3.58 67.94
CA MET A 3 65.08 3.97 68.32
C MET A 3 64.00 2.89 68.14
N PHE A 4 63.16 2.76 69.19
CA PHE A 4 61.86 2.06 69.30
C PHE A 4 61.85 0.55 69.64
N LYS A 5 60.93 0.01 70.46
CA LYS A 5 60.00 0.51 71.51
C LYS A 5 59.34 -0.75 72.10
N ARG A 6 59.20 -0.82 73.43
CA ARG A 6 58.43 -1.88 74.10
C ARG A 6 56.93 -1.75 73.79
N ARG A 7 56.26 -2.87 73.50
CA ARG A 7 54.79 -2.98 73.46
C ARG A 7 54.30 -3.62 74.75
N THR A 8 53.41 -2.95 75.46
CA THR A 8 52.61 -3.51 76.56
C THR A 8 51.24 -3.91 76.02
N ALA A 9 50.83 -5.14 76.33
CA ALA A 9 49.50 -5.65 76.02
C ALA A 9 48.51 -5.20 77.11
N ALA A 10 47.41 -4.58 76.70
CA ALA A 10 46.28 -4.27 77.57
C ALA A 10 45.13 -5.25 77.28
N THR A 11 44.84 -6.12 78.23
CA THR A 11 43.66 -6.99 78.25
C THR A 11 42.39 -6.14 78.40
N ARG A 12 41.52 -6.15 77.38
CA ARG A 12 40.19 -5.52 77.45
C ARG A 12 39.13 -6.52 77.88
N SER A 13 38.32 -6.07 78.84
CA SER A 13 37.28 -6.77 79.57
C SER A 13 36.07 -7.12 78.69
N LEU A 14 35.85 -8.43 78.56
CA LEU A 14 34.81 -9.06 77.74
C LEU A 14 33.39 -9.05 78.36
N ARG A 15 33.04 -8.02 79.14
CA ARG A 15 31.79 -8.01 79.95
C ARG A 15 30.68 -7.06 79.48
N TYR A 16 30.90 -6.28 78.42
CA TYR A 16 29.90 -5.29 77.96
C TYR A 16 29.41 -5.49 76.52
N VAL A 17 29.88 -6.50 75.78
CA VAL A 17 29.54 -6.67 74.35
C VAL A 17 28.24 -7.47 74.14
N ALA A 18 27.80 -8.27 75.13
CA ALA A 18 26.69 -9.20 74.95
C ALA A 18 25.27 -8.58 74.86
N PRO A 19 24.86 -7.53 75.61
CA PRO A 19 23.46 -7.10 75.60
C PRO A 19 23.10 -6.14 74.45
N VAL A 20 24.07 -5.51 73.79
CA VAL A 20 23.82 -4.54 72.70
C VAL A 20 23.48 -5.24 71.37
N LEU A 21 23.94 -6.48 71.17
CA LEU A 21 23.66 -7.25 69.95
C LEU A 21 22.23 -7.83 69.90
N ALA A 22 21.56 -7.99 71.04
CA ALA A 22 20.23 -8.60 71.10
C ALA A 22 19.08 -7.64 70.69
N ILE A 23 19.25 -6.32 70.84
CA ILE A 23 18.21 -5.33 70.49
C ILE A 23 18.22 -4.99 68.99
N ALA A 24 19.37 -5.11 68.31
CA ALA A 24 19.47 -4.87 66.87
C ALA A 24 18.87 -6.01 66.02
N ALA A 25 18.75 -7.23 66.55
CA ALA A 25 18.25 -8.39 65.79
C ALA A 25 16.71 -8.46 65.68
N LEU A 26 15.97 -7.72 66.50
CA LEU A 26 14.50 -7.72 66.51
C LEU A 26 13.86 -6.61 65.65
N GLY A 27 14.66 -5.67 65.12
CA GLY A 27 14.16 -4.55 64.30
C GLY A 27 14.10 -4.81 62.79
N LEU A 28 14.61 -5.94 62.31
CA LEU A 28 14.73 -6.25 60.87
C LEU A 28 13.58 -7.10 60.30
N SER A 29 12.67 -7.62 61.14
CA SER A 29 11.55 -8.46 60.68
C SER A 29 10.24 -7.71 60.44
N ALA A 30 10.23 -6.37 60.57
CA ALA A 30 9.01 -5.56 60.45
C ALA A 30 8.81 -4.89 59.08
N CYS A 31 9.73 -5.07 58.12
CA CYS A 31 9.59 -4.57 56.76
C CYS A 31 9.38 -5.74 55.79
N SER A 32 8.21 -6.38 55.87
CA SER A 32 7.72 -7.25 54.79
C SER A 32 6.86 -6.39 53.87
N ASN A 33 7.15 -6.37 52.57
CA ASN A 33 6.23 -5.81 51.59
C ASN A 33 4.88 -6.54 51.73
N GLY A 34 3.78 -5.79 51.84
CA GLY A 34 2.44 -6.31 52.16
C GLY A 34 1.76 -7.07 51.02
N GLU A 35 2.50 -7.82 50.21
CA GLU A 35 1.95 -8.56 49.08
C GLU A 35 1.83 -10.05 49.42
N VAL A 36 0.58 -10.54 49.50
CA VAL A 36 0.28 -11.96 49.62
C VAL A 36 -0.01 -12.48 48.20
N PRO A 37 0.78 -13.43 47.67
CA PRO A 37 0.52 -13.98 46.35
C PRO A 37 -0.83 -14.71 46.33
N SER A 38 -1.59 -14.53 45.25
CA SER A 38 -2.86 -15.23 45.02
C SER A 38 -2.61 -16.56 44.33
N ASP A 39 -3.22 -17.64 44.81
CA ASP A 39 -3.21 -18.97 44.18
C ASP A 39 -4.29 -19.12 43.09
N VAL A 40 -5.07 -18.07 42.82
CA VAL A 40 -6.10 -18.08 41.78
C VAL A 40 -5.46 -17.77 40.42
N PRO A 41 -5.53 -18.69 39.43
CA PRO A 41 -5.01 -18.42 38.08
C PRO A 41 -5.75 -17.25 37.43
N GLY A 42 -5.00 -16.27 36.94
CA GLY A 42 -5.55 -15.13 36.21
C GLY A 42 -6.18 -15.55 34.88
N THR A 43 -7.15 -14.78 34.40
CA THR A 43 -7.69 -14.94 33.05
C THR A 43 -6.66 -14.49 32.01
N VAL A 44 -6.72 -15.04 30.80
CA VAL A 44 -5.93 -14.51 29.68
C VAL A 44 -6.31 -13.04 29.44
N PRO A 45 -5.34 -12.11 29.40
CA PRO A 45 -5.65 -10.71 29.13
C PRO A 45 -6.27 -10.61 27.72
N PRO A 46 -7.27 -9.73 27.53
CA PRO A 46 -7.79 -9.46 26.20
C PRO A 46 -6.67 -8.92 25.29
N VAL A 47 -6.80 -9.14 23.99
CA VAL A 47 -5.91 -8.51 23.00
C VAL A 47 -6.03 -6.99 23.16
N TRP A 48 -4.91 -6.35 23.47
CA TRP A 48 -4.84 -4.90 23.64
C TRP A 48 -4.86 -4.24 22.26
N THR A 49 -5.98 -3.64 21.88
CA THR A 49 -6.15 -2.98 20.57
C THR A 49 -5.62 -1.54 20.55
N GLY A 50 -5.11 -1.02 21.66
CA GLY A 50 -4.59 0.35 21.77
C GLY A 50 -5.67 1.43 21.60
N GLU A 51 -5.81 2.31 22.58
CA GLU A 51 -6.54 3.57 22.35
C GLU A 51 -5.57 4.57 21.71
N ALA A 52 -6.05 5.42 20.79
CA ALA A 52 -5.21 6.45 20.18
C ALA A 52 -4.63 7.37 21.27
N ASP A 53 -3.32 7.60 21.27
CA ASP A 53 -2.64 8.37 22.32
C ASP A 53 -3.14 9.83 22.30
N PRO A 54 -3.83 10.30 23.35
CA PRO A 54 -4.34 11.67 23.42
C PRO A 54 -3.21 12.72 23.56
N SER A 55 -1.98 12.28 23.76
CA SER A 55 -0.77 13.12 23.83
C SER A 55 -0.07 13.29 22.48
N ALA A 56 -0.58 12.67 21.41
CA ALA A 56 -0.11 12.90 20.05
C ALA A 56 -0.62 14.26 19.54
N GLU A 57 -0.09 15.36 20.10
CA GLU A 57 0.01 16.60 19.36
C GLU A 57 1.01 16.39 18.22
N ALA A 58 0.66 16.90 17.03
CA ALA A 58 1.45 16.76 15.82
C ALA A 58 2.92 17.13 16.06
N VAL A 59 3.78 16.12 16.07
CA VAL A 59 5.22 16.31 15.99
C VAL A 59 5.53 16.88 14.61
N ALA A 60 5.75 18.19 14.55
CA ALA A 60 6.50 18.81 13.47
C ALA A 60 7.90 18.18 13.48
N GLY A 61 8.09 17.18 12.63
CA GLY A 61 9.38 16.54 12.41
C GLY A 61 10.35 17.55 11.80
N ASP A 62 11.53 17.63 12.42
CA ASP A 62 12.72 18.27 11.87
C ASP A 62 12.97 17.74 10.46
N SER A 63 12.90 18.65 9.48
CA SER A 63 12.93 18.35 8.05
C SER A 63 14.26 17.69 7.64
N PRO A 64 14.26 16.49 7.06
CA PRO A 64 15.12 16.26 5.91
C PRO A 64 14.59 17.14 4.78
N ALA A 65 15.51 17.71 3.99
CA ALA A 65 15.24 18.59 2.85
C ALA A 65 13.92 18.28 2.14
N GLU A 66 13.15 19.33 1.84
CA GLU A 66 11.96 19.35 0.98
C GLU A 66 12.09 18.38 -0.21
N SER A 67 11.70 17.12 0.02
CA SER A 67 11.15 16.29 -1.03
C SER A 67 9.72 16.77 -1.13
N SER A 68 9.40 17.42 -2.26
CA SER A 68 8.01 17.70 -2.64
C SER A 68 7.18 16.47 -2.32
N SER A 69 6.28 16.57 -1.34
CA SER A 69 5.17 15.64 -1.21
C SER A 69 4.37 15.80 -2.51
N GLY A 70 4.71 14.98 -3.50
CA GLY A 70 4.08 15.03 -4.81
C GLY A 70 2.60 14.77 -4.64
N ASP A 71 1.78 15.54 -5.37
CA ASP A 71 0.36 15.24 -5.45
C ASP A 71 0.18 13.77 -5.87
N ILE A 72 -0.75 13.08 -5.21
CA ILE A 72 -1.04 11.66 -5.44
C ILE A 72 -2.54 11.48 -5.64
N ILE A 73 -2.92 10.62 -6.58
CA ILE A 73 -4.28 10.08 -6.73
C ILE A 73 -4.18 8.59 -6.45
N GLU A 74 -4.96 8.09 -5.50
CA GLU A 74 -5.02 6.67 -5.13
C GLU A 74 -6.47 6.19 -5.15
N ALA A 75 -6.69 4.97 -5.66
CA ALA A 75 -8.01 4.38 -5.74
C ALA A 75 -7.97 2.86 -5.58
N ALA A 76 -9.04 2.31 -5.00
CA ALA A 76 -9.24 0.87 -4.87
C ALA A 76 -9.77 0.27 -6.20
N LEU A 77 -9.12 -0.78 -6.69
CA LEU A 77 -9.59 -1.57 -7.82
C LEU A 77 -10.69 -2.52 -7.35
N ARG A 78 -11.83 -2.50 -8.02
CA ARG A 78 -12.97 -3.37 -7.70
C ARG A 78 -13.37 -4.22 -8.89
N ASP A 79 -13.69 -5.48 -8.63
CA ASP A 79 -14.26 -6.38 -9.64
C ASP A 79 -15.77 -6.12 -9.84
N ALA A 80 -16.38 -6.84 -10.80
CA ALA A 80 -17.80 -6.67 -11.11
C ALA A 80 -18.75 -7.13 -9.98
N SER A 81 -18.25 -7.86 -8.98
CA SER A 81 -18.99 -8.19 -7.76
C SER A 81 -18.94 -7.07 -6.71
N GLY A 82 -18.06 -6.09 -6.89
CA GLY A 82 -17.77 -5.00 -5.96
C GLY A 82 -16.68 -5.34 -4.94
N ALA A 83 -16.10 -6.55 -5.02
CA ALA A 83 -14.98 -6.94 -4.19
C ALA A 83 -13.76 -6.11 -4.55
N GLU A 84 -13.01 -5.69 -3.54
CA GLU A 84 -11.72 -5.05 -3.73
C GLU A 84 -10.71 -6.11 -4.13
N VAL A 85 -10.00 -5.87 -5.23
CA VAL A 85 -9.04 -6.81 -5.83
C VAL A 85 -7.67 -6.16 -6.02
N GLY A 86 -7.44 -5.01 -5.37
CA GLY A 86 -6.19 -4.28 -5.50
C GLY A 86 -6.32 -2.78 -5.28
N THR A 87 -5.21 -2.09 -5.51
CA THR A 87 -5.08 -0.63 -5.45
C THR A 87 -4.29 -0.11 -6.63
N VAL A 88 -4.53 1.15 -6.98
CA VAL A 88 -3.73 1.88 -7.97
C VAL A 88 -3.42 3.28 -7.43
N SER A 89 -2.18 3.74 -7.63
CA SER A 89 -1.77 5.11 -7.34
C SER A 89 -1.00 5.75 -8.49
N PHE A 90 -1.20 7.05 -8.66
CA PHE A 90 -0.50 7.92 -9.60
C PHE A 90 0.12 9.05 -8.80
N MET A 91 1.44 9.17 -8.85
CA MET A 91 2.19 10.19 -8.13
C MET A 91 3.00 11.01 -9.12
N SER A 92 2.95 12.33 -9.00
CA SER A 92 3.79 13.20 -9.82
C SER A 92 5.26 13.10 -9.41
N GLU A 93 6.13 12.83 -10.38
CA GLU A 93 7.58 12.79 -10.22
C GLU A 93 8.24 13.57 -11.36
N GLY A 94 8.43 14.88 -11.15
CA GLY A 94 8.96 15.79 -12.16
C GLY A 94 7.94 16.06 -13.27
N ASP A 95 8.29 15.70 -14.50
CA ASP A 95 7.46 15.81 -15.70
C ASP A 95 6.70 14.50 -16.02
N LYS A 96 6.74 13.52 -15.10
CA LYS A 96 6.15 12.19 -15.29
C LYS A 96 5.22 11.84 -14.15
N LEU A 97 4.37 10.85 -14.39
CA LEU A 97 3.67 10.12 -13.34
C LEU A 97 4.37 8.79 -13.09
N THR A 98 4.63 8.51 -11.81
CA THR A 98 4.90 7.15 -11.34
C THR A 98 3.57 6.48 -11.01
N VAL A 99 3.31 5.36 -11.68
CA VAL A 99 2.08 4.57 -11.53
C VAL A 99 2.43 3.29 -10.80
N THR A 100 1.74 3.03 -9.68
CA THR A 100 1.86 1.78 -8.92
C THR A 100 0.50 1.09 -8.91
N ALA A 101 0.45 -0.18 -9.29
CA ALA A 101 -0.76 -0.99 -9.21
C ALA A 101 -0.43 -2.32 -8.53
N GLU A 102 -1.24 -2.68 -7.55
CA GLU A 102 -1.18 -3.97 -6.86
C GLU A 102 -2.53 -4.66 -7.05
N VAL A 103 -2.51 -5.94 -7.39
CA VAL A 103 -3.73 -6.74 -7.62
C VAL A 103 -3.64 -8.08 -6.92
N GLU A 104 -4.79 -8.59 -6.51
CA GLU A 104 -4.94 -9.88 -5.85
C GLU A 104 -6.20 -10.62 -6.31
N GLY A 105 -6.19 -11.96 -6.20
CA GLY A 105 -7.32 -12.80 -6.59
C GLY A 105 -7.60 -12.84 -8.10
N MET A 106 -6.69 -12.35 -8.94
CA MET A 106 -6.82 -12.35 -10.39
C MET A 106 -6.32 -13.66 -11.02
N THR A 107 -6.71 -13.93 -12.26
CA THR A 107 -6.22 -15.12 -12.97
C THR A 107 -4.72 -14.99 -13.28
N PRO A 108 -3.93 -16.07 -13.25
CA PRO A 108 -2.52 -15.99 -13.63
C PRO A 108 -2.34 -15.61 -15.11
N GLY A 109 -1.42 -14.68 -15.40
CA GLY A 109 -1.17 -14.20 -16.76
C GLY A 109 -0.81 -12.72 -16.86
N PHE A 110 -0.74 -12.21 -18.08
CA PHE A 110 -0.63 -10.78 -18.34
C PHE A 110 -2.02 -10.18 -18.50
N HIS A 111 -2.21 -9.01 -17.90
CA HIS A 111 -3.45 -8.25 -17.92
C HIS A 111 -3.19 -6.86 -18.50
N GLY A 112 -3.94 -6.48 -19.53
CA GLY A 112 -3.94 -5.12 -20.07
C GLY A 112 -4.35 -4.10 -19.01
N PHE A 113 -3.73 -2.93 -19.02
CA PHE A 113 -3.90 -1.93 -17.97
C PHE A 113 -3.95 -0.54 -18.59
N HIS A 114 -5.11 0.12 -18.47
CA HIS A 114 -5.37 1.35 -19.21
C HIS A 114 -6.13 2.37 -18.36
N VAL A 115 -5.86 3.65 -18.59
CA VAL A 115 -6.72 4.75 -18.13
C VAL A 115 -7.82 4.97 -19.17
N HIS A 116 -9.06 5.07 -18.70
CA HIS A 116 -10.26 5.25 -19.49
C HIS A 116 -10.90 6.62 -19.27
N THR A 117 -11.65 7.06 -20.29
CA THR A 117 -12.14 8.44 -20.44
C THR A 117 -13.16 8.91 -19.41
N VAL A 118 -13.89 8.00 -18.76
CA VAL A 118 -15.01 8.34 -17.88
C VAL A 118 -14.77 7.74 -16.50
N ALA A 119 -14.95 8.55 -15.45
CA ALA A 119 -14.99 8.12 -14.06
C ALA A 119 -16.21 7.23 -13.72
N ALA A 120 -16.30 6.04 -14.31
CA ALA A 120 -17.41 5.11 -14.09
C ALA A 120 -16.92 3.66 -14.03
N CYS A 121 -17.28 2.96 -12.94
CA CYS A 121 -16.99 1.54 -12.73
C CYS A 121 -18.28 0.76 -12.44
N GLU A 122 -19.25 0.84 -13.35
CA GLU A 122 -20.52 0.11 -13.20
C GLU A 122 -20.36 -1.36 -13.63
N PRO A 123 -20.75 -2.35 -12.80
CA PRO A 123 -20.47 -3.76 -13.05
C PRO A 123 -21.23 -4.37 -14.24
N ASN A 124 -22.27 -3.68 -14.72
CA ASN A 124 -23.01 -4.05 -15.92
C ASN A 124 -23.60 -2.81 -16.56
N SER A 125 -22.87 -2.21 -17.50
CA SER A 125 -23.23 -0.97 -18.17
C SER A 125 -23.01 -1.04 -19.67
N VAL A 126 -23.52 -0.06 -20.40
CA VAL A 126 -23.37 0.08 -21.85
C VAL A 126 -22.33 1.16 -22.12
N ALA A 127 -21.49 0.96 -23.14
CA ALA A 127 -20.52 1.95 -23.55
C ALA A 127 -21.19 3.25 -24.02
N PRO A 128 -20.53 4.42 -23.93
CA PRO A 128 -21.06 5.69 -24.45
C PRO A 128 -21.44 5.64 -25.94
N THR A 129 -20.81 4.75 -26.71
CA THR A 129 -21.07 4.52 -28.13
C THR A 129 -22.20 3.51 -28.40
N GLY A 130 -22.83 2.98 -27.35
CA GLY A 130 -23.83 1.91 -27.42
C GLY A 130 -23.23 0.50 -27.40
N GLY A 131 -24.08 -0.51 -27.59
CA GLY A 131 -23.69 -1.93 -27.61
C GLY A 131 -24.42 -2.76 -26.56
N GLU A 132 -24.03 -4.05 -26.48
CA GLU A 132 -24.49 -4.94 -25.41
C GLU A 132 -23.87 -4.51 -24.07
N PRO A 133 -24.59 -4.71 -22.95
CA PRO A 133 -24.06 -4.39 -21.64
C PRO A 133 -22.96 -5.38 -21.22
N GLY A 134 -22.03 -4.89 -20.40
CA GLY A 134 -20.95 -5.67 -19.83
C GLY A 134 -20.28 -4.96 -18.67
N ALA A 135 -19.28 -5.60 -18.07
CA ALA A 135 -18.55 -5.02 -16.96
C ALA A 135 -17.83 -3.74 -17.39
N PHE A 136 -18.09 -2.65 -16.65
CA PHE A 136 -17.38 -1.38 -16.71
C PHE A 136 -17.39 -0.66 -18.05
N LEU A 137 -18.31 -0.96 -18.97
CA LEU A 137 -18.30 -0.38 -20.32
C LEU A 137 -18.57 1.13 -20.33
N SER A 138 -19.30 1.64 -19.33
CA SER A 138 -19.56 3.08 -19.16
C SER A 138 -18.30 3.93 -18.92
N ALA A 139 -17.16 3.32 -18.56
CA ALA A 139 -15.85 3.99 -18.51
C ALA A 139 -15.40 4.56 -19.87
N GLY A 140 -16.02 4.12 -20.98
CA GLY A 140 -15.65 4.56 -22.32
C GLY A 140 -14.40 3.86 -22.87
N GLY A 141 -13.73 4.50 -23.82
CA GLY A 141 -12.48 4.03 -24.43
C GLY A 141 -11.25 4.46 -23.63
N HIS A 142 -10.06 4.16 -24.17
CA HIS A 142 -8.79 4.61 -23.58
C HIS A 142 -8.70 6.14 -23.60
N LEU A 143 -8.09 6.71 -22.57
CA LEU A 143 -7.90 8.14 -22.44
C LEU A 143 -6.96 8.66 -23.54
N GLN A 144 -7.37 9.74 -24.20
CA GLN A 144 -6.54 10.54 -25.09
C GLN A 144 -6.59 11.98 -24.60
N VAL A 145 -5.43 12.59 -24.37
CA VAL A 145 -5.32 13.99 -23.94
C VAL A 145 -4.90 14.87 -25.11
N ASP A 146 -5.06 16.19 -24.98
CA ASP A 146 -4.63 17.18 -25.98
C ASP A 146 -5.15 16.96 -27.42
N GLY A 147 -6.30 16.28 -27.56
CA GLY A 147 -6.89 15.97 -28.87
C GLY A 147 -6.11 14.92 -29.68
N ARG A 148 -5.21 14.15 -29.04
CA ARG A 148 -4.50 13.03 -29.66
C ARG A 148 -5.46 11.95 -30.13
N THR A 149 -5.09 11.28 -31.22
CA THR A 149 -5.88 10.16 -31.78
C THR A 149 -5.02 9.00 -32.27
N GLU A 150 -3.70 9.16 -32.22
CA GLU A 150 -2.77 8.10 -32.60
C GLU A 150 -2.64 6.99 -31.53
N HIS A 151 -2.15 5.84 -31.99
CA HIS A 151 -1.70 4.73 -31.15
C HIS A 151 -0.21 4.89 -30.81
N PRO A 152 0.25 4.60 -29.58
CA PRO A 152 -0.56 4.24 -28.41
C PRO A 152 -1.37 5.44 -27.88
N ALA A 153 -2.51 5.14 -27.25
CA ALA A 153 -3.31 6.16 -26.59
C ALA A 153 -2.58 6.72 -25.36
N SER A 154 -2.88 7.96 -24.97
CA SER A 154 -2.28 8.56 -23.77
C SER A 154 -2.48 7.73 -22.50
N GLY A 155 -3.63 7.06 -22.39
CA GLY A 155 -3.98 6.19 -21.26
C GLY A 155 -3.43 4.76 -21.34
N ASP A 156 -2.71 4.39 -22.39
CA ASP A 156 -2.12 3.04 -22.50
C ASP A 156 -0.93 2.90 -21.55
N LEU A 157 -0.94 1.87 -20.70
CA LEU A 157 0.16 1.54 -19.80
C LEU A 157 0.68 0.13 -20.10
N THR A 158 1.85 -0.21 -19.53
CA THR A 158 2.36 -1.59 -19.63
C THR A 158 1.45 -2.55 -18.86
N SER A 159 1.39 -3.81 -19.30
CA SER A 159 0.58 -4.84 -18.67
C SER A 159 1.04 -5.18 -17.25
N ILE A 160 0.09 -5.58 -16.41
CA ILE A 160 0.33 -6.18 -15.09
C ILE A 160 0.57 -7.67 -15.28
N GLN A 161 1.60 -8.23 -14.65
CA GLN A 161 1.83 -9.68 -14.61
C GLN A 161 1.32 -10.24 -13.28
N VAL A 162 0.37 -11.16 -13.35
CA VAL A 162 -0.20 -11.88 -12.21
C VAL A 162 0.40 -13.28 -12.12
N GLY A 163 0.93 -13.63 -10.95
CA GLY A 163 1.53 -14.92 -10.64
C GLY A 163 0.52 -16.03 -10.42
N GLU A 164 1.01 -17.26 -10.21
CA GLU A 164 0.15 -18.43 -9.94
C GLU A 164 -0.63 -18.33 -8.62
N ASP A 165 -0.16 -17.50 -7.68
CA ASP A 165 -0.84 -17.20 -6.42
C ASP A 165 -1.97 -16.17 -6.56
N GLY A 166 -2.19 -15.66 -7.78
CA GLY A 166 -3.21 -14.66 -8.07
C GLY A 166 -2.83 -13.23 -7.69
N THR A 167 -1.56 -12.97 -7.36
CA THR A 167 -1.05 -11.63 -7.02
C THR A 167 -0.23 -11.03 -8.14
N GLY A 168 -0.29 -9.71 -8.30
CA GLY A 168 0.51 -8.96 -9.28
C GLY A 168 0.87 -7.58 -8.76
N MET A 169 2.05 -7.10 -9.13
CA MET A 169 2.48 -5.73 -8.85
C MET A 169 3.13 -5.13 -10.09
N LEU A 170 2.73 -3.91 -10.41
CA LEU A 170 3.32 -3.10 -11.46
C LEU A 170 3.76 -1.76 -10.88
N VAL A 171 4.99 -1.36 -11.19
CA VAL A 171 5.48 0.01 -11.04
C VAL A 171 6.00 0.45 -12.39
N THR A 172 5.45 1.53 -12.94
CA THR A 172 5.86 2.11 -14.22
C THR A 172 5.87 3.63 -14.16
N THR A 173 6.39 4.26 -15.20
CA THR A 173 6.27 5.72 -15.40
C THR A 173 5.61 6.02 -16.73
N THR A 174 4.90 7.15 -16.82
CA THR A 174 4.38 7.69 -18.07
C THR A 174 4.51 9.21 -18.09
N ASP A 175 4.83 9.77 -19.25
CA ASP A 175 4.82 11.21 -19.55
C ASP A 175 3.68 11.57 -20.53
N ALA A 176 2.81 10.61 -20.87
CA ALA A 176 1.72 10.80 -21.82
C ALA A 176 0.46 11.41 -21.20
N ILE A 177 0.38 11.44 -19.86
CA ILE A 177 -0.73 11.98 -19.05
C ILE A 177 -0.17 12.61 -17.77
N THR A 178 -0.90 13.60 -17.24
CA THR A 178 -0.62 14.29 -15.97
C THR A 178 -1.72 14.03 -14.94
N LEU A 179 -1.52 14.42 -13.67
CA LEU A 179 -2.58 14.31 -12.67
C LEU A 179 -3.80 15.17 -13.00
N ASP A 180 -3.61 16.31 -13.66
CA ASP A 180 -4.72 17.18 -14.06
C ASP A 180 -5.56 16.54 -15.17
N ASP A 181 -4.92 15.80 -16.09
CA ASP A 181 -5.64 14.99 -17.08
C ASP A 181 -6.48 13.89 -16.40
N LEU A 182 -5.96 13.25 -15.35
CA LEU A 182 -6.70 12.24 -14.59
C LEU A 182 -7.91 12.83 -13.85
N ARG A 183 -7.78 14.05 -13.33
CA ARG A 183 -8.87 14.79 -12.68
C ARG A 183 -9.92 15.27 -13.68
N ALA A 184 -9.52 15.51 -14.93
CA ALA A 184 -10.40 15.94 -16.02
C ALA A 184 -11.35 17.08 -15.61
N ASP A 185 -10.80 18.17 -15.06
CA ASP A 185 -11.56 19.32 -14.54
C ASP A 185 -12.65 18.95 -13.50
N GLY A 186 -12.42 17.88 -12.73
CA GLY A 186 -13.33 17.35 -11.72
C GLY A 186 -14.35 16.33 -12.25
N ALA A 187 -14.37 16.04 -13.55
CA ALA A 187 -15.14 14.93 -14.10
C ALA A 187 -14.53 13.56 -13.75
N GLY A 188 -13.21 13.53 -13.54
CA GLY A 188 -12.43 12.33 -13.26
C GLY A 188 -12.29 11.40 -14.46
N THR A 189 -11.43 10.40 -14.28
CA THR A 189 -11.17 9.30 -15.21
C THR A 189 -11.33 7.97 -14.48
N SER A 190 -11.08 6.85 -15.15
CA SER A 190 -11.00 5.56 -14.48
C SER A 190 -9.79 4.77 -14.96
N VAL A 191 -9.42 3.75 -14.20
CA VAL A 191 -8.42 2.76 -14.58
C VAL A 191 -9.11 1.42 -14.70
N ILE A 192 -8.74 0.66 -15.72
CA ILE A 192 -9.24 -0.69 -15.95
C ILE A 192 -8.07 -1.66 -16.05
N VAL A 193 -8.21 -2.78 -15.34
CA VAL A 193 -7.43 -4.00 -15.56
C VAL A 193 -8.28 -4.95 -16.39
N HIS A 194 -7.78 -5.42 -17.52
CA HIS A 194 -8.47 -6.34 -18.42
C HIS A 194 -8.25 -7.81 -18.04
N ASP A 195 -9.11 -8.72 -18.51
CA ASP A 195 -8.98 -10.17 -18.28
C ASP A 195 -7.79 -10.80 -19.03
N GLY A 196 -7.41 -10.24 -20.17
CA GLY A 196 -6.35 -10.75 -21.05
C GLY A 196 -5.19 -9.78 -21.23
N ALA A 197 -4.16 -10.26 -21.91
CA ALA A 197 -2.97 -9.49 -22.22
C ALA A 197 -3.25 -8.43 -23.29
N ASP A 198 -2.67 -7.25 -23.12
CA ASP A 198 -2.65 -6.24 -24.17
C ASP A 198 -1.67 -6.66 -25.28
N ASN A 199 -2.13 -6.63 -26.53
CA ASN A 199 -1.31 -6.89 -27.70
C ASN A 199 -0.60 -5.64 -28.26
N PHE A 200 -0.90 -4.44 -27.76
CA PHE A 200 -0.32 -3.15 -28.15
C PHE A 200 -0.43 -2.85 -29.66
N ALA A 201 -1.47 -3.37 -30.30
CA ALA A 201 -1.64 -3.39 -31.75
C ALA A 201 -0.47 -4.03 -32.52
N ASN A 202 0.30 -4.90 -31.87
CA ASN A 202 1.44 -5.60 -32.44
C ASN A 202 1.00 -6.80 -33.29
N ILE A 203 0.51 -6.50 -34.50
CA ILE A 203 0.18 -7.51 -35.49
C ILE A 203 1.11 -7.35 -36.70
N PRO A 204 2.11 -8.23 -36.87
CA PRO A 204 3.00 -8.17 -38.02
C PRO A 204 2.26 -8.26 -39.36
N PRO A 205 2.70 -7.55 -40.41
CA PRO A 205 2.00 -7.44 -41.69
C PRO A 205 1.94 -8.73 -42.51
N ARG A 206 2.55 -9.82 -42.02
CA ARG A 206 2.44 -11.17 -42.59
C ARG A 206 1.14 -11.88 -42.18
N TYR A 207 0.40 -11.35 -41.21
CA TYR A 207 -0.93 -11.81 -40.85
C TYR A 207 -1.98 -10.95 -41.56
N THR A 208 -3.17 -11.51 -41.75
CA THR A 208 -4.31 -10.83 -42.38
C THR A 208 -5.59 -11.26 -41.68
N LEU A 209 -6.60 -10.40 -41.70
CA LEU A 209 -7.94 -10.78 -41.28
C LEU A 209 -8.54 -11.84 -42.22
N PRO A 210 -9.57 -12.60 -41.80
CA PRO A 210 -10.20 -13.64 -42.63
C PRO A 210 -10.77 -13.13 -43.96
N ASP A 211 -11.15 -11.85 -44.03
CA ASP A 211 -11.63 -11.17 -45.23
C ASP A 211 -10.49 -10.59 -46.11
N GLY A 212 -9.23 -10.77 -45.69
CA GLY A 212 -8.05 -10.24 -46.35
C GLY A 212 -7.75 -8.78 -46.04
N ALA A 213 -8.47 -8.14 -45.11
CA ALA A 213 -8.16 -6.79 -44.68
C ALA A 213 -6.80 -6.70 -43.96
N ALA A 214 -6.21 -5.50 -44.03
CA ALA A 214 -4.94 -5.19 -43.37
C ALA A 214 -5.10 -5.20 -41.84
N VAL A 215 -4.02 -5.55 -41.16
CA VAL A 215 -3.90 -5.57 -39.70
C VAL A 215 -2.83 -4.56 -39.23
N PRO A 216 -2.90 -4.04 -38.00
CA PRO A 216 -4.03 -4.16 -37.06
C PRO A 216 -5.27 -3.39 -37.55
N ASP A 217 -6.46 -3.87 -37.18
CA ASP A 217 -7.69 -3.12 -37.46
C ASP A 217 -7.90 -2.01 -36.43
N MET A 218 -8.95 -1.21 -36.62
CA MET A 218 -9.24 -0.08 -35.74
C MET A 218 -9.61 -0.52 -34.32
N THR A 219 -10.21 -1.70 -34.14
CA THR A 219 -10.55 -2.21 -32.82
C THR A 219 -9.29 -2.60 -32.07
N THR A 220 -8.37 -3.32 -32.71
CA THR A 220 -7.05 -3.63 -32.15
C THR A 220 -6.29 -2.36 -31.77
N LEU A 221 -6.25 -1.35 -32.66
CA LEU A 221 -5.59 -0.07 -32.41
C LEU A 221 -6.17 0.72 -31.22
N MET A 222 -7.44 0.52 -30.90
CA MET A 222 -8.13 1.29 -29.86
C MET A 222 -8.25 0.54 -28.52
N THR A 223 -7.92 -0.74 -28.48
CA THR A 223 -8.22 -1.60 -27.31
C THR A 223 -7.12 -2.59 -26.94
N GLY A 224 -6.16 -2.84 -27.82
CA GLY A 224 -5.13 -3.84 -27.58
C GLY A 224 -5.64 -5.28 -27.52
N ASP A 225 -6.91 -5.51 -27.87
CA ASP A 225 -7.63 -6.79 -27.80
C ASP A 225 -7.46 -7.52 -26.44
N ALA A 226 -7.34 -6.77 -25.34
CA ALA A 226 -7.12 -7.31 -24.00
C ALA A 226 -8.35 -8.02 -23.40
N GLY A 227 -9.46 -8.08 -24.12
CA GLY A 227 -10.69 -8.75 -23.70
C GLY A 227 -11.54 -7.93 -22.72
N SER A 228 -12.34 -8.64 -21.93
CA SER A 228 -13.26 -8.07 -20.94
C SER A 228 -12.53 -7.30 -19.83
N ARG A 229 -13.28 -6.51 -19.06
CA ARG A 229 -12.76 -5.60 -18.02
C ARG A 229 -12.90 -6.29 -16.65
N ALA A 230 -11.79 -6.72 -16.07
CA ALA A 230 -11.75 -7.54 -14.85
C ALA A 230 -11.95 -6.69 -13.58
N ALA A 231 -11.28 -5.54 -13.52
CA ALA A 231 -11.33 -4.63 -12.39
C ALA A 231 -11.33 -3.18 -12.86
N CYS A 232 -11.92 -2.30 -12.06
CA CYS A 232 -12.02 -0.87 -12.34
C CYS A 232 -11.84 -0.03 -11.08
N ALA A 233 -11.18 1.12 -11.21
CA ALA A 233 -11.05 2.14 -10.18
C ALA A 233 -11.38 3.52 -10.76
N VAL A 234 -12.15 4.34 -10.03
CA VAL A 234 -12.39 5.73 -10.41
C VAL A 234 -11.28 6.61 -9.85
N LEU A 235 -10.73 7.50 -10.69
CA LEU A 235 -9.70 8.46 -10.34
C LEU A 235 -10.30 9.87 -10.23
N GLN A 236 -10.13 10.52 -9.07
CA GLN A 236 -10.62 11.87 -8.78
C GLN A 236 -9.62 12.63 -7.91
#